data_AF-A0A258BY45-F1
#
_entry.id   AF-A0A258BY45-F1
#
_cell.length_a   1.000
_cell.length_b   1.000
_cell.length_c   1.000
_cell.angle_alpha   90.00
_cell.angle_beta   90.00
_cell.angle_gamma   90.00
#
_symmetry.space_group_name_H-M   'P 1'
#
loop_
_entity.id
_entity.type
_entity.pdbx_description
1 polymer ?
#
loop_
_entity_poly.entity_id
_entity_poly.type
_entity_poly.pdbx_seq_one_letter_code
_entity_poly.pdbx_strand_id
1 'polypeptide(L)'
;MISTLMPRFGVLSLFCLLAACQTFEDGDKRLYEQSNRLFEESLEQSQPKVAPPAAVQAGLIPPLQTFSGSAASSPRFDVAVSDMPAREFFLSLADSAGQNLLVHPGVTGDITFSLRNVTLEETLAAVRD
;
A
#
# COMPACT_ATOMS: atom_id res chain seq x y z
N MET A 1 7.94 60.00 24.86
CA MET A 1 8.87 58.89 24.57
C MET A 1 8.36 57.51 25.05
N ILE A 2 7.07 57.30 25.35
CA ILE A 2 6.56 56.05 25.95
C ILE A 2 5.69 55.19 25.00
N SER A 3 5.27 55.73 23.85
CA SER A 3 4.27 55.09 22.98
C SER A 3 4.83 54.03 22.01
N THR A 4 6.15 53.91 21.86
CA THR A 4 6.80 52.91 20.98
C THR A 4 7.24 51.63 21.70
N LEU A 5 7.02 51.54 23.03
CA LEU A 5 7.44 50.40 23.85
C LEU A 5 6.41 49.26 23.87
N MET A 6 5.10 49.59 23.83
CA MET A 6 3.98 48.64 23.77
C MET A 6 3.98 47.69 22.55
N PRO A 7 4.22 48.15 21.30
CA PRO A 7 4.22 47.23 20.15
C PRO A 7 5.42 46.27 20.17
N ARG A 8 6.53 46.65 20.82
CA ARG A 8 7.73 45.80 20.93
C ARG A 8 7.53 44.61 21.87
N PHE A 9 6.84 44.82 22.99
CA PHE A 9 6.48 43.73 23.91
C PHE A 9 5.45 42.77 23.31
N GLY A 10 4.49 43.29 22.53
CA GLY A 10 3.53 42.46 21.78
C GLY A 10 4.21 41.56 20.75
N VAL A 11 5.16 42.10 19.97
CA VAL A 11 5.94 41.33 18.99
C VAL A 11 6.82 40.29 19.68
N LEU A 12 7.44 40.62 20.82
CA LEU A 12 8.29 39.68 21.57
C LEU A 12 7.48 38.51 22.15
N SER A 13 6.28 38.77 22.69
CA SER A 13 5.38 37.74 23.20
C SER A 13 4.89 36.82 22.07
N LEU A 14 4.47 37.40 20.93
CA LEU A 14 4.04 36.64 19.77
C LEU A 14 5.17 35.73 19.24
N PHE A 15 6.40 36.23 19.16
CA PHE A 15 7.54 35.43 18.72
C PHE A 15 7.85 34.27 19.69
N CYS A 16 7.65 34.48 20.99
CA CYS A 16 7.83 33.44 22.01
C CYS A 16 6.76 32.34 21.91
N LEU A 17 5.49 32.71 21.62
CA LEU A 17 4.42 31.73 21.38
C LEU A 17 4.64 30.92 20.10
N LEU A 18 5.21 31.51 19.03
CA LEU A 18 5.51 30.78 17.80
C LEU A 18 6.66 29.77 17.96
N ALA A 19 7.63 30.03 18.84
CA ALA A 19 8.76 29.12 19.09
C ALA A 19 8.39 27.87 19.91
N ALA A 20 7.24 27.87 20.61
CA ALA A 20 6.82 26.75 21.44
C ALA A 20 6.32 25.53 20.63
N CYS A 21 5.88 25.70 19.38
CA CYS A 21 5.35 24.61 18.55
C CYS A 21 6.43 23.72 17.89
N GLN A 22 7.73 23.98 18.10
CA GLN A 22 8.83 23.16 17.55
C GLN A 22 9.61 22.36 18.61
N THR A 23 9.18 22.35 19.87
CA THR A 23 9.93 21.68 20.97
C THR A 23 9.80 20.14 20.97
N PHE A 24 9.42 19.50 19.86
CA PHE A 24 9.24 18.04 19.77
C PHE A 24 10.14 17.42 18.69
N GLU A 25 11.45 17.69 18.76
CA GLU A 25 12.44 17.21 17.78
C GLU A 25 12.95 15.78 18.07
N ASP A 26 12.62 15.22 19.24
CA ASP A 26 13.16 13.92 19.70
C ASP A 26 12.08 12.82 19.85
N GLY A 27 10.86 13.07 19.36
CA GLY A 27 9.74 12.14 19.45
C GLY A 27 10.00 10.80 18.76
N ASP A 28 10.60 10.83 17.57
CA ASP A 28 10.86 9.63 16.77
C ASP A 28 11.87 8.71 17.44
N LYS A 29 12.95 9.27 18.03
CA LYS A 29 13.95 8.47 18.75
C LYS A 29 13.37 7.80 19.98
N ARG A 30 12.58 8.56 20.76
CA ARG A 30 11.89 8.03 21.95
C ARG A 30 10.89 6.94 21.59
N LEU A 31 10.16 7.11 20.50
CA LEU A 31 9.23 6.12 19.99
C LEU A 31 9.95 4.84 19.53
N TYR A 32 11.08 4.99 18.82
CA TYR A 32 11.93 3.89 18.40
C TYR A 32 12.49 3.09 19.58
N GLU A 33 13.07 3.78 20.59
CA GLU A 33 13.60 3.12 21.78
C GLU A 33 12.51 2.40 22.58
N GLN A 34 11.34 3.03 22.72
CA GLN A 34 10.20 2.42 23.41
C GLN A 34 9.70 1.17 22.67
N SER A 35 9.60 1.24 21.33
CA SER A 35 9.20 0.11 20.50
C SER A 35 10.18 -1.07 20.65
N ASN A 36 11.48 -0.80 20.55
CA ASN A 36 12.51 -1.84 20.66
C ASN A 36 12.49 -2.51 22.03
N ARG A 37 12.31 -1.75 23.11
CA ARG A 37 12.21 -2.28 24.47
C ARG A 37 11.02 -3.23 24.65
N LEU A 38 9.84 -2.85 24.14
CA LEU A 38 8.64 -3.68 24.21
C LEU A 38 8.77 -4.95 23.37
N PHE A 39 9.47 -4.86 22.25
CA PHE A 39 9.79 -6.00 21.41
C PHE A 39 10.72 -6.99 22.11
N GLU A 40 11.80 -6.49 22.74
CA GLU A 40 12.71 -7.32 23.55
C GLU A 40 11.98 -8.00 24.71
N GLU A 41 11.15 -7.28 25.47
CA GLU A 41 10.33 -7.84 26.55
C GLU A 41 9.41 -8.97 26.03
N SER A 42 8.80 -8.77 24.86
CA SER A 42 7.97 -9.78 24.22
C SER A 42 8.75 -11.02 23.80
N LEU A 43 10.01 -10.86 23.35
CA LEU A 43 10.88 -11.98 22.99
C LEU A 43 11.35 -12.76 24.23
N GLU A 44 11.69 -12.08 25.31
CA GLU A 44 12.04 -12.72 26.59
C GLU A 44 10.85 -13.52 27.14
N GLN A 45 9.64 -12.98 27.01
CA GLN A 45 8.41 -13.64 27.44
C GLN A 45 7.98 -14.78 26.48
N SER A 46 8.35 -14.67 25.20
CA SER A 46 8.09 -15.69 24.16
C SER A 46 9.19 -16.73 24.02
N GLN A 47 10.19 -16.73 24.91
CA GLN A 47 11.18 -17.80 24.94
C GLN A 47 10.48 -19.17 25.02
N PRO A 48 10.82 -20.11 24.13
CA PRO A 48 10.03 -21.31 23.89
C PRO A 48 10.22 -22.30 25.04
N LYS A 49 9.52 -22.08 26.15
CA LYS A 49 9.67 -22.91 27.34
C LYS A 49 9.08 -24.31 27.16
N VAL A 50 8.15 -24.49 26.21
CA VAL A 50 7.57 -25.80 25.87
C VAL A 50 7.09 -25.75 24.42
N ALA A 51 7.60 -26.63 23.56
CA ALA A 51 6.98 -26.85 22.26
C ALA A 51 5.56 -27.40 22.50
N PRO A 52 4.50 -26.77 22.00
CA PRO A 52 3.13 -27.23 22.21
C PRO A 52 2.98 -28.67 21.71
N PRO A 53 2.15 -29.52 22.35
CA PRO A 53 1.97 -30.92 21.96
C PRO A 53 1.67 -31.04 20.46
N ALA A 54 2.16 -32.11 19.82
CA ALA A 54 2.01 -32.33 18.37
C ALA A 54 0.55 -32.23 17.88
N ALA A 55 -0.43 -32.60 18.73
CA ALA A 55 -1.85 -32.45 18.45
C ALA A 55 -2.30 -30.99 18.27
N VAL A 56 -1.74 -30.06 19.04
CA VAL A 56 -2.03 -28.62 18.92
C VAL A 56 -1.39 -28.07 17.65
N GLN A 57 -0.15 -28.47 17.35
CA GLN A 57 0.53 -28.05 16.12
C GLN A 57 -0.21 -28.51 14.87
N ALA A 58 -0.72 -29.74 14.87
CA ALA A 58 -1.54 -30.27 13.78
C ALA A 58 -2.90 -29.55 13.65
N GLY A 59 -3.48 -29.07 14.76
CA GLY A 59 -4.70 -28.27 14.76
C GLY A 59 -4.52 -26.82 14.31
N LEU A 60 -3.29 -26.30 14.32
CA LEU A 60 -2.94 -24.98 13.79
C LEU A 60 -2.77 -24.98 12.27
N ILE A 61 -2.66 -26.17 11.65
CA ILE A 61 -2.66 -26.30 10.20
C ILE A 61 -4.14 -26.35 9.79
N PRO A 62 -4.71 -25.27 9.22
CA PRO A 62 -6.05 -25.36 8.66
C PRO A 62 -6.06 -26.49 7.64
N PRO A 63 -7.15 -27.28 7.52
CA PRO A 63 -7.23 -28.34 6.55
C PRO A 63 -6.87 -27.74 5.19
N LEU A 64 -5.76 -28.22 4.62
CA LEU A 64 -5.36 -27.86 3.27
C LEU A 64 -6.48 -28.36 2.38
N GLN A 65 -7.41 -27.48 2.05
CA GLN A 65 -8.35 -27.74 0.98
C GLN A 65 -7.45 -27.98 -0.22
N THR A 66 -7.32 -29.24 -0.61
CA THR A 66 -6.81 -29.56 -1.92
C THR A 66 -7.79 -28.87 -2.86
N PHE A 67 -7.46 -27.66 -3.28
CA PHE A 67 -8.03 -27.06 -4.46
C PHE A 67 -7.63 -28.00 -5.58
N SER A 68 -8.40 -29.07 -5.77
CA SER A 68 -8.61 -29.66 -7.08
C SER A 68 -9.33 -28.59 -7.89
N GLY A 69 -8.59 -27.50 -8.16
CA GLY A 69 -8.93 -26.56 -9.19
C GLY A 69 -8.93 -27.38 -10.44
N SER A 70 -10.12 -27.77 -10.90
CA SER A 70 -10.40 -27.75 -12.33
C SER A 70 -9.66 -26.55 -12.86
N ALA A 71 -8.57 -26.76 -13.62
CA ALA A 71 -7.63 -25.74 -14.06
C ALA A 71 -8.40 -24.44 -14.24
N ALA A 72 -8.22 -23.50 -13.29
CA ALA A 72 -9.10 -22.36 -13.16
C ALA A 72 -8.97 -21.59 -14.46
N SER A 73 -9.96 -21.77 -15.35
CA SER A 73 -9.95 -21.14 -16.66
C SER A 73 -9.86 -19.65 -16.40
N SER A 74 -8.79 -19.01 -16.88
CA SER A 74 -8.70 -17.56 -16.83
C SER A 74 -9.97 -16.95 -17.42
N PRO A 75 -10.58 -15.94 -16.77
CA PRO A 75 -11.73 -15.25 -17.32
C PRO A 75 -11.41 -14.77 -18.75
N ARG A 76 -12.33 -15.05 -19.69
CA ARG A 76 -12.22 -14.60 -21.08
C ARG A 76 -13.21 -13.48 -21.34
N PHE A 77 -12.77 -12.48 -22.08
CA PHE A 77 -13.55 -11.29 -22.38
C PHE A 77 -13.23 -10.76 -23.78
N ASP A 78 -14.07 -9.84 -24.24
CA ASP A 78 -13.90 -9.12 -25.50
C ASP A 78 -13.37 -7.72 -25.21
N VAL A 79 -12.51 -7.21 -26.09
CA VAL A 79 -11.95 -5.87 -26.01
C VAL A 79 -12.22 -5.18 -27.34
N ALA A 80 -12.79 -3.98 -27.30
CA ALA A 80 -12.99 -3.17 -28.49
C ALA A 80 -12.74 -1.71 -28.12
N VAL A 81 -11.59 -1.19 -28.58
CA VAL A 81 -11.11 0.14 -28.21
C VAL A 81 -10.64 0.88 -29.46
N SER A 82 -10.92 2.17 -29.50
CA SER A 82 -10.56 3.05 -30.61
C SER A 82 -10.14 4.39 -30.05
N ASP A 83 -8.92 4.80 -30.40
CA ASP A 83 -8.31 6.08 -30.00
C ASP A 83 -8.43 6.36 -28.50
N MET A 84 -8.15 5.33 -27.68
CA MET A 84 -8.31 5.42 -26.23
C MET A 84 -6.97 5.64 -25.54
N PRO A 85 -6.86 6.62 -24.61
CA PRO A 85 -5.63 6.84 -23.87
C PRO A 85 -5.17 5.59 -23.11
N ALA A 86 -3.89 5.26 -23.21
CA ALA A 86 -3.34 4.03 -22.66
C ALA A 86 -3.61 3.83 -21.16
N ARG A 87 -3.62 4.92 -20.37
CA ARG A 87 -3.96 4.86 -18.95
C ARG A 87 -5.40 4.38 -18.70
N GLU A 88 -6.36 4.97 -19.41
CA GLU A 88 -7.77 4.61 -19.31
C GLU A 88 -8.00 3.17 -19.78
N PHE A 89 -7.27 2.75 -20.82
CA PHE A 89 -7.27 1.36 -21.28
C PHE A 89 -6.92 0.38 -20.18
N PHE A 90 -5.76 0.52 -19.53
CA PHE A 90 -5.34 -0.44 -18.51
C PHE A 90 -6.24 -0.45 -17.27
N LEU A 91 -6.85 0.70 -16.93
CA LEU A 91 -7.86 0.77 -15.86
C LEU A 91 -9.14 0.02 -16.23
N SER A 92 -9.64 0.18 -17.46
CA SER A 92 -10.82 -0.55 -17.96
C SER A 92 -10.56 -2.06 -18.08
N LEU A 93 -9.32 -2.44 -18.42
CA LEU A 93 -8.89 -3.83 -18.52
C LEU A 93 -8.85 -4.51 -17.14
N ALA A 94 -8.40 -3.79 -16.11
CA ALA A 94 -8.39 -4.29 -14.73
C ALA A 94 -9.80 -4.65 -14.24
N ASP A 95 -10.78 -3.79 -14.55
CA ASP A 95 -12.20 -4.01 -14.23
C ASP A 95 -12.76 -5.23 -14.99
N SER A 96 -12.51 -5.29 -16.30
CA SER A 96 -12.99 -6.40 -17.15
C SER A 96 -12.38 -7.75 -16.80
N ALA A 97 -11.10 -7.79 -16.44
CA ALA A 97 -10.40 -9.00 -16.04
C ALA A 97 -10.67 -9.41 -14.59
N GLY A 98 -11.28 -8.53 -13.77
CA GLY A 98 -11.49 -8.74 -12.34
C GLY A 98 -10.18 -8.86 -11.55
N GLN A 99 -9.11 -8.21 -12.03
CA GLN A 99 -7.75 -8.31 -11.46
C GLN A 99 -7.13 -6.93 -11.29
N ASN A 100 -6.36 -6.76 -10.21
CA ASN A 100 -5.65 -5.50 -9.96
C ASN A 100 -4.44 -5.36 -10.91
N LEU A 101 -4.34 -4.21 -11.59
CA LEU A 101 -3.20 -3.82 -12.43
C LEU A 101 -2.48 -2.60 -11.85
N LEU A 102 -1.15 -2.61 -11.91
CA LEU A 102 -0.31 -1.45 -11.59
C LEU A 102 0.12 -0.75 -12.88
N VAL A 103 -0.27 0.52 -13.04
CA VAL A 103 0.00 1.30 -14.26
C VAL A 103 1.01 2.41 -14.01
N HIS A 104 2.10 2.38 -14.78
CA HIS A 104 3.14 3.40 -14.91
C HIS A 104 2.61 4.86 -14.97
N PRO A 105 2.97 5.89 -14.15
CA PRO A 105 2.64 7.29 -14.51
C PRO A 105 3.15 7.71 -15.90
N GLY A 106 4.29 7.15 -16.33
CA GLY A 106 4.87 7.39 -17.66
C GLY A 106 4.24 6.63 -18.84
N VAL A 107 3.14 5.90 -18.63
CA VAL A 107 2.40 5.22 -19.72
C VAL A 107 1.59 6.27 -20.49
N THR A 108 1.90 6.44 -21.77
CA THR A 108 1.30 7.42 -22.69
C THR A 108 0.98 6.79 -24.03
N GLY A 109 0.26 7.52 -24.88
CA GLY A 109 -0.17 7.08 -26.21
C GLY A 109 -1.62 6.61 -26.25
N ASP A 110 -2.10 6.34 -27.46
CA ASP A 110 -3.47 5.94 -27.75
C ASP A 110 -3.50 4.52 -28.31
N ILE A 111 -4.54 3.78 -27.94
CA ILE A 111 -4.70 2.36 -28.24
C ILE A 111 -5.95 2.16 -29.08
N THR A 112 -5.79 1.44 -30.21
CA THR A 112 -6.88 1.07 -31.12
C THR A 112 -6.74 -0.38 -31.53
N PHE A 113 -7.64 -1.25 -31.09
CA PHE A 113 -7.77 -2.63 -31.56
C PHE A 113 -9.08 -3.27 -31.10
N SER A 114 -9.38 -4.44 -31.67
CA SER A 114 -10.46 -5.30 -31.18
C SER A 114 -10.02 -6.75 -31.07
N LEU A 115 -10.24 -7.34 -29.90
CA LEU A 115 -9.97 -8.74 -29.57
C LEU A 115 -11.26 -9.41 -29.09
N ARG A 116 -11.41 -10.70 -29.34
CA ARG A 116 -12.56 -11.50 -28.90
C ARG A 116 -12.10 -12.75 -28.18
N ASN A 117 -12.79 -13.08 -27.09
CA ASN A 117 -12.58 -14.27 -26.28
C ASN A 117 -11.11 -14.42 -25.83
N VAL A 118 -10.51 -13.32 -25.38
CA VAL A 118 -9.12 -13.25 -24.92
C VAL A 118 -9.03 -13.20 -23.41
N THR A 119 -7.88 -13.59 -22.89
CA THR A 119 -7.48 -13.47 -21.49
C THR A 119 -6.72 -12.16 -21.25
N LEU A 120 -6.49 -11.84 -19.98
CA LEU A 120 -5.66 -10.70 -19.59
C LEU A 120 -4.25 -10.77 -20.21
N GLU A 121 -3.58 -11.92 -20.09
CA GLU A 121 -2.23 -12.13 -20.61
C GLU A 121 -2.16 -11.97 -22.13
N GLU A 122 -3.14 -12.54 -22.86
CA GLU A 122 -3.22 -12.40 -24.32
C GLU A 122 -3.42 -10.93 -24.73
N THR A 123 -4.24 -10.18 -23.99
CA THR A 123 -4.47 -8.75 -24.24
C THR A 123 -3.22 -7.93 -23.95
N LEU A 124 -2.52 -8.18 -22.85
CA LEU A 124 -1.28 -7.49 -22.49
C LEU A 124 -0.15 -7.79 -23.49
N ALA A 125 -0.10 -9.02 -24.01
CA ALA A 125 0.82 -9.38 -25.08
C ALA A 125 0.52 -8.61 -26.38
N ALA A 126 -0.75 -8.51 -26.77
CA ALA A 126 -1.17 -7.79 -27.97
C ALA A 126 -0.88 -6.28 -27.92
N VAL A 127 -0.90 -5.67 -26.73
CA VAL A 127 -0.57 -4.24 -26.55
C VAL A 127 0.93 -3.97 -26.62
N ARG A 128 1.77 -4.99 -26.38
CA ARG A 128 3.23 -4.87 -26.41
C ARG A 128 3.80 -4.97 -27.82
N ASP A 129 3.14 -5.72 -28.69
CA ASP A 129 3.53 -5.94 -30.09
C ASP A 129 3.14 -4.75 -30.99
#